data_AF-A0A519FCZ9-F1
#
_entry.id   AF-A0A519FCZ9-F1
#
_cell.length_a   1.000
_cell.length_b   1.000
_cell.length_c   1.000
_cell.angle_alpha   90.00
_cell.angle_beta   90.00
_cell.angle_gamma   90.00
#
_symmetry.space_group_name_H-M   'P 1'
#
loop_
_entity.id
_entity.type
_entity.pdbx_description
1 polymer ?
#
loop_
_entity_poly.entity_id
_entity_poly.type
_entity_poly.pdbx_seq_one_letter_code
_entity_poly.pdbx_strand_id
1 'polypeptide(L)'
;MLNVRLFLPMLACLPAGMALAQPLPVDQFPVAAMSFLNAEMPQMEAAVAARDRDYFEAAMGRTLDFSDGWGFKTRANPALARYAACTEALSDFTIVGLCRLMPKADGCEPGLAPRFDANLKRCRDLAAGRP
;
A
#
# COMPACT_ATOMS: atom_id res chain seq x y z
N MET A 1 -33.04 52.17 -37.79
CA MET A 1 -31.81 52.55 -37.07
C MET A 1 -31.80 51.82 -35.73
N LEU A 2 -30.94 50.82 -35.55
CA LEU A 2 -30.43 50.45 -34.23
C LEU A 2 -29.09 49.73 -34.40
N ASN A 3 -28.03 50.41 -33.97
CA ASN A 3 -26.66 49.94 -33.94
C ASN A 3 -26.48 49.11 -32.67
N VAL A 4 -26.03 47.86 -32.77
CA VAL A 4 -25.57 47.08 -31.61
C VAL A 4 -24.17 46.58 -31.89
N ARG A 5 -23.18 47.30 -31.34
CA ARG A 5 -21.83 46.81 -31.09
C ARG A 5 -21.91 45.90 -29.86
N LEU A 6 -21.61 44.61 -29.98
CA LEU A 6 -21.30 43.79 -28.81
C LEU A 6 -20.06 42.90 -29.05
N PHE A 7 -19.04 43.30 -28.30
CA PHE A 7 -17.85 42.62 -27.82
C PHE A 7 -17.75 41.10 -28.03
N LEU A 8 -16.61 40.72 -28.62
CA LEU A 8 -16.04 39.38 -28.68
C LEU A 8 -15.45 39.01 -27.30
N PRO A 9 -15.85 37.90 -26.64
CA PRO A 9 -15.05 37.31 -25.58
C PRO A 9 -14.18 36.21 -26.20
N MET A 10 -12.88 36.48 -26.20
CA MET A 10 -11.83 35.52 -26.52
C MET A 10 -11.87 34.40 -25.46
N LEU A 11 -12.45 33.25 -25.81
CA LEU A 11 -12.49 32.06 -24.96
C LEU A 11 -11.06 31.49 -24.87
N ALA A 12 -10.36 31.78 -23.78
CA ALA A 12 -9.08 31.13 -23.46
C ALA A 12 -9.36 29.71 -22.97
N CYS A 13 -9.21 28.72 -23.87
CA CYS A 13 -9.14 27.31 -23.49
C CYS A 13 -7.82 27.07 -22.72
N LEU A 14 -7.87 27.03 -21.39
CA LEU A 14 -6.79 26.44 -20.60
C LEU A 14 -6.79 24.92 -20.84
N PRO A 15 -5.70 24.32 -21.35
CA PRO A 15 -5.58 22.88 -21.34
C PRO A 15 -5.46 22.45 -19.88
N ALA A 16 -6.47 21.75 -19.38
CA ALA A 16 -6.36 21.01 -18.13
C ALA A 16 -5.23 19.99 -18.31
N GLY A 17 -4.05 20.31 -17.78
CA GLY A 17 -2.91 19.41 -17.77
C GLY A 17 -3.32 18.14 -17.05
N MET A 18 -3.44 17.04 -17.78
CA MET A 18 -3.52 15.71 -17.18
C MET A 18 -2.16 15.51 -16.49
N ALA A 19 -2.13 15.67 -15.17
CA ALA A 19 -0.99 15.30 -14.35
C ALA A 19 -0.86 13.78 -14.42
N LEU A 20 -0.07 13.30 -15.38
CA LEU A 20 0.39 11.92 -15.39
C LEU A 20 1.23 11.72 -14.13
N ALA A 21 0.69 11.00 -13.14
CA ALA A 21 1.45 10.58 -11.97
C ALA A 21 2.71 9.85 -12.48
N GLN A 22 3.87 10.45 -12.25
CA GLN A 22 5.13 9.83 -12.64
C GLN A 22 5.29 8.54 -11.83
N PRO A 23 5.66 7.41 -12.47
CA PRO A 23 5.89 6.17 -11.74
C PRO A 23 6.92 6.40 -10.63
N LEU A 24 6.59 6.01 -9.40
CA LEU A 24 7.53 6.10 -8.28
C LEU A 24 8.77 5.24 -8.62
N PRO A 25 9.99 5.75 -8.34
CA PRO A 25 11.20 4.98 -8.54
C PRO A 25 11.17 3.68 -7.72
N VAL A 26 11.48 2.56 -8.38
CA VAL A 26 11.40 1.20 -7.81
C VAL A 26 12.28 1.05 -6.57
N ASP A 27 13.41 1.75 -6.51
CA ASP A 27 14.33 1.80 -5.37
C ASP A 27 13.74 2.45 -4.11
N GLN A 28 12.66 3.23 -4.24
CA GLN A 28 11.94 3.81 -3.10
C GLN A 28 10.97 2.82 -2.45
N PHE A 29 10.71 1.67 -3.09
CA PHE A 29 9.71 0.71 -2.62
C PHE A 29 9.92 0.23 -1.18
N PRO A 30 11.14 -0.17 -0.73
CA PRO A 30 11.33 -0.61 0.65
C PRO A 30 10.99 0.47 1.68
N VAL A 31 11.36 1.73 1.40
CA VAL A 31 11.06 2.87 2.28
C VAL A 31 9.55 3.10 2.36
N ALA A 32 8.86 3.08 1.23
CA ALA A 32 7.41 3.24 1.17
C ALA A 32 6.67 2.09 1.89
N ALA A 33 7.08 0.84 1.64
CA ALA A 33 6.51 -0.34 2.28
C ALA A 33 6.68 -0.30 3.80
N MET A 34 7.87 0.08 4.29
CA MET A 34 8.12 0.22 5.73
C MET A 34 7.36 1.38 6.34
N SER A 35 7.20 2.50 5.63
CA SER A 35 6.36 3.61 6.09
C SER A 35 4.91 3.17 6.29
N PHE A 36 4.35 2.43 5.33
CA PHE A 36 3.00 1.86 5.43
C PHE A 36 2.89 0.89 6.62
N LEU A 37 3.78 -0.11 6.71
CA LEU A 37 3.75 -1.10 7.79
C LEU A 37 3.95 -0.47 9.17
N ASN A 38 4.82 0.52 9.31
CA ASN A 38 5.03 1.23 10.57
C ASN A 38 3.79 1.99 11.05
N ALA A 39 2.97 2.50 10.12
CA ALA A 39 1.69 3.13 10.46
C ALA A 39 0.61 2.10 10.84
N GLU A 40 0.58 0.96 10.15
CA GLU A 40 -0.47 -0.04 10.29
C GLU A 40 -0.25 -1.02 11.47
N MET A 41 1.00 -1.36 11.81
CA MET A 41 1.28 -2.35 12.86
C MET A 41 0.71 -1.98 14.24
N PRO A 42 0.89 -0.74 14.77
CA PRO A 42 0.31 -0.38 16.06
C PRO A 42 -1.22 -0.43 16.07
N GLN A 43 -1.85 -0.08 14.93
CA GLN A 43 -3.30 -0.13 14.78
C GLN A 43 -3.80 -1.58 14.75
N MET A 44 -3.09 -2.47 14.06
CA MET A 44 -3.37 -3.90 14.07
C MET A 44 -3.27 -4.48 15.48
N GLU A 45 -2.22 -4.15 16.23
CA GLU A 45 -2.05 -4.62 17.60
C GLU A 45 -3.21 -4.18 18.50
N ALA A 46 -3.64 -2.92 18.38
CA ALA A 46 -4.81 -2.41 19.08
C ALA A 46 -6.10 -3.14 18.66
N ALA A 47 -6.30 -3.38 17.37
CA ALA A 47 -7.46 -4.11 16.84
C ALA A 47 -7.50 -5.57 17.33
N VAL A 48 -6.35 -6.25 17.38
CA VAL A 48 -6.25 -7.61 17.96
C VAL A 48 -6.66 -7.59 19.42
N ALA A 49 -6.15 -6.64 20.22
CA ALA A 49 -6.48 -6.50 21.62
C ALA A 49 -7.98 -6.21 21.84
N ALA A 50 -8.56 -5.35 21.00
CA ALA A 50 -9.97 -4.99 21.03
C ALA A 50 -10.91 -6.02 20.38
N ARG A 51 -10.36 -7.07 19.73
CA ARG A 51 -11.12 -8.01 18.88
C ARG A 51 -11.90 -7.34 17.74
N ASP A 52 -11.39 -6.22 17.25
CA ASP A 52 -11.99 -5.44 16.17
C ASP A 52 -11.73 -6.10 14.82
N ARG A 53 -12.78 -6.68 14.23
CA ARG A 53 -12.73 -7.35 12.92
C ARG A 53 -12.84 -6.37 11.77
N ASP A 54 -13.51 -5.24 11.96
CA ASP A 54 -13.80 -4.26 10.92
C ASP A 54 -12.52 -3.53 10.51
N TYR A 55 -11.59 -3.36 11.47
CA TYR A 55 -10.22 -2.91 11.19
C TYR A 55 -9.56 -3.72 10.06
N PHE A 56 -9.70 -5.05 10.06
CA PHE A 56 -8.99 -5.92 9.11
C PHE A 56 -9.55 -5.81 7.70
N GLU A 57 -10.85 -5.60 7.54
CA GLU A 57 -11.46 -5.33 6.24
C GLU A 57 -10.93 -4.02 5.65
N ALA A 58 -10.93 -2.95 6.46
CA ALA A 58 -10.40 -1.66 6.04
C ALA A 58 -8.89 -1.70 5.76
N ALA A 59 -8.12 -2.42 6.58
CA ALA A 59 -6.68 -2.60 6.40
C ALA A 59 -6.35 -3.37 5.11
N MET A 60 -7.14 -4.40 4.77
CA MET A 60 -7.00 -5.10 3.49
C MET A 60 -7.20 -4.15 2.31
N GLY A 61 -8.20 -3.26 2.37
CA GLY A 61 -8.41 -2.21 1.36
C GLY A 61 -7.18 -1.31 1.19
N ARG A 62 -6.64 -0.77 2.30
CA ARG A 62 -5.43 0.08 2.28
C ARG A 62 -4.20 -0.64 1.73
N THR A 63 -4.01 -1.91 2.09
CA THR A 63 -2.91 -2.74 1.57
C THR A 63 -3.06 -2.97 0.06
N LEU A 64 -4.28 -3.22 -0.43
CA LEU A 64 -4.54 -3.39 -1.85
C LEU A 64 -4.31 -2.09 -2.62
N ASP A 65 -4.74 -0.95 -2.09
CA ASP A 65 -4.53 0.37 -2.70
C ASP A 65 -3.04 0.73 -2.76
N PHE A 66 -2.30 0.47 -1.67
CA PHE A 66 -0.85 0.58 -1.67
C PHE A 66 -0.24 -0.32 -2.76
N SER A 67 -0.65 -1.58 -2.82
CA SER A 67 -0.11 -2.55 -3.78
C SER A 67 -0.42 -2.20 -5.24
N ASP A 68 -1.54 -1.51 -5.49
CA ASP A 68 -1.92 -1.03 -6.82
C ASP A 68 -0.97 0.06 -7.32
N GLY A 69 -0.64 1.03 -6.46
CA GLY A 69 0.29 2.11 -6.78
C GLY A 69 1.70 1.64 -7.15
N TRP A 70 2.06 0.43 -6.74
CA TRP A 70 3.34 -0.23 -7.06
C TRP A 70 3.19 -1.36 -8.10
N GLY A 71 1.99 -1.55 -8.65
CA GLY A 71 1.72 -2.50 -9.73
C GLY A 71 1.80 -3.97 -9.35
N PHE A 72 1.64 -4.32 -8.05
CA PHE A 72 1.70 -5.71 -7.59
C PHE A 72 0.41 -6.23 -6.90
N LYS A 73 -0.71 -5.50 -7.02
CA LYS A 73 -2.01 -5.89 -6.43
C LYS A 73 -2.56 -7.23 -6.93
N THR A 74 -2.59 -7.45 -8.25
CA THR A 74 -3.25 -8.62 -8.87
C THR A 74 -2.28 -9.62 -9.48
N ARG A 75 -1.03 -9.20 -9.69
CA ARG A 75 0.05 -9.99 -10.28
C ARG A 75 1.37 -9.56 -9.66
N ALA A 76 2.37 -10.41 -9.68
CA ALA A 76 3.71 -9.99 -9.30
C ALA A 76 4.20 -8.86 -10.24
N ASN A 77 4.88 -7.87 -9.67
CA ASN A 77 5.66 -6.90 -10.42
C ASN A 77 7.12 -7.38 -10.48
N PRO A 78 7.65 -7.82 -11.64
CA PRO A 78 9.03 -8.31 -11.74
C PRO A 78 10.09 -7.30 -11.29
N ALA A 79 9.80 -5.99 -11.40
CA ALA A 79 10.71 -4.95 -10.93
C ALA A 79 10.89 -4.97 -9.41
N LEU A 80 9.91 -5.49 -8.67
CA LEU A 80 9.94 -5.64 -7.21
C LEU A 80 10.49 -6.98 -6.74
N ALA A 81 10.90 -7.89 -7.65
CA ALA A 81 11.37 -9.23 -7.28
C ALA A 81 12.56 -9.20 -6.30
N ARG A 82 13.46 -8.22 -6.45
CA ARG A 82 14.59 -8.00 -5.52
C ARG A 82 14.18 -7.54 -4.11
N TYR A 83 12.91 -7.14 -3.94
CA TYR A 83 12.31 -6.69 -2.69
C TYR A 83 11.20 -7.64 -2.21
N ALA A 84 11.31 -8.94 -2.55
CA ALA A 84 10.32 -9.96 -2.19
C ALA A 84 9.93 -9.93 -0.69
N ALA A 85 10.90 -9.70 0.21
CA ALA A 85 10.63 -9.57 1.63
C ALA A 85 9.63 -8.44 1.96
N CYS A 86 9.68 -7.31 1.24
CA CYS A 86 8.73 -6.21 1.43
C CYS A 86 7.34 -6.53 0.85
N THR A 87 7.26 -7.10 -0.35
CA THR A 87 5.97 -7.49 -0.95
C THR A 87 5.29 -8.60 -0.14
N GLU A 88 6.05 -9.57 0.38
CA GLU A 88 5.54 -10.63 1.24
C GLU A 88 5.07 -10.09 2.59
N ALA A 89 5.83 -9.18 3.22
CA ALA A 89 5.40 -8.57 4.49
C ALA A 89 4.09 -7.79 4.34
N LEU A 90 3.91 -7.03 3.25
CA LEU A 90 2.65 -6.33 2.96
C LEU A 90 1.48 -7.29 2.77
N SER A 91 1.70 -8.39 2.04
CA SER A 91 0.68 -9.39 1.75
C SER A 91 0.26 -10.17 3.01
N ASP A 92 1.24 -10.55 3.85
CA ASP A 92 1.01 -11.36 5.04
C ASP A 92 0.49 -10.54 6.23
N PHE A 93 0.70 -9.21 6.26
CA PHE A 93 0.39 -8.34 7.40
C PHE A 93 -1.04 -8.52 7.96
N THR A 94 -2.06 -8.36 7.11
CA THR A 94 -3.45 -8.43 7.54
C THR A 94 -3.82 -9.86 7.98
N ILE A 95 -3.26 -10.87 7.31
CA ILE A 95 -3.48 -12.28 7.60
C ILE A 95 -2.89 -12.64 8.97
N VAL A 96 -1.68 -12.18 9.28
CA VAL A 96 -1.03 -12.39 10.58
C VAL A 96 -1.89 -11.83 11.71
N GLY A 97 -2.40 -10.60 11.56
CA GLY A 97 -3.26 -10.01 12.57
C GLY A 97 -4.59 -10.75 12.74
N LEU A 98 -5.21 -11.18 11.63
CA LEU A 98 -6.41 -12.03 11.67
C LEU A 98 -6.14 -13.36 12.37
N CYS A 99 -4.99 -13.99 12.13
CA CYS A 99 -4.60 -15.25 12.78
C CYS A 99 -4.28 -15.09 14.27
N ARG A 100 -3.87 -13.90 14.73
CA ARG A 100 -3.80 -13.58 16.16
C ARG A 100 -5.20 -13.48 16.78
N LEU A 101 -6.18 -12.97 16.04
CA LEU A 101 -7.57 -12.89 16.48
C LEU A 101 -8.27 -14.26 16.45
N MET A 102 -8.06 -15.05 15.40
CA MET A 102 -8.69 -16.34 15.16
C MET A 102 -7.65 -17.42 14.80
N PRO A 103 -6.88 -17.93 15.79
CA PRO A 103 -5.76 -18.84 15.53
C PRO A 103 -6.16 -20.22 14.97
N LYS A 104 -7.46 -20.54 14.96
CA LYS A 104 -8.01 -21.80 14.42
C LYS A 104 -8.69 -21.62 13.06
N ALA A 105 -8.63 -20.43 12.46
CA ALA A 105 -9.16 -20.20 11.13
C ALA A 105 -8.28 -20.90 10.08
N ASP A 106 -8.92 -21.31 8.98
CA ASP A 106 -8.21 -21.89 7.84
C ASP A 106 -7.19 -20.88 7.28
N GLY A 107 -5.97 -21.36 6.98
CA GLY A 107 -4.86 -20.51 6.53
C GLY A 107 -3.96 -19.96 7.64
N CYS A 108 -4.30 -20.16 8.92
CA CYS A 108 -3.43 -19.80 10.05
C CYS A 108 -2.39 -20.88 10.33
N GLU A 109 -1.39 -20.98 9.46
CA GLU A 109 -0.29 -21.93 9.61
C GLU A 109 0.72 -21.47 10.68
N PRO A 110 1.32 -22.39 11.45
CA PRO A 110 2.28 -22.04 12.51
C PRO A 110 3.50 -21.21 12.02
N GLY A 111 3.89 -21.38 10.76
CA GLY A 111 5.04 -20.68 10.17
C GLY A 111 4.75 -19.24 9.72
N LEU A 112 3.48 -18.81 9.70
CA LEU A 112 3.07 -17.53 9.14
C LEU A 112 3.69 -16.34 9.89
N ALA A 113 3.50 -16.28 11.21
CA ALA A 113 4.02 -15.17 12.02
C ALA A 113 5.56 -15.09 12.01
N PRO A 114 6.32 -16.19 12.22
CA PRO A 114 7.78 -16.15 12.11
C PRO A 114 8.28 -15.70 10.73
N ARG A 115 7.62 -16.14 9.65
CA ARG A 115 7.96 -15.72 8.28
C ARG A 115 7.71 -14.23 8.07
N PHE A 116 6.55 -13.73 8.51
CA PHE A 116 6.23 -12.31 8.47
C PHE A 116 7.27 -11.48 9.22
N ASP A 117 7.64 -11.87 10.44
CA ASP A 117 8.62 -11.13 11.25
C ASP A 117 10.00 -11.09 10.57
N ALA A 118 10.43 -12.20 9.97
CA ALA A 118 11.67 -12.28 9.22
C ALA A 118 11.66 -11.37 7.97
N ASN A 119 10.55 -11.37 7.23
CA ASN A 119 10.37 -10.52 6.05
C ASN A 119 10.27 -9.04 6.40
N LEU A 120 9.53 -8.70 7.46
CA LEU A 120 9.46 -7.34 8.00
C LEU A 120 10.85 -6.83 8.41
N LYS A 121 11.65 -7.67 9.08
CA LYS A 121 13.03 -7.32 9.42
C LYS A 121 13.87 -7.05 8.17
N ARG A 122 13.85 -7.95 7.18
CA ARG A 122 14.60 -7.78 5.93
C ARG A 122 14.14 -6.54 5.16
N CYS A 123 12.84 -6.28 5.11
CA CYS A 123 12.31 -5.08 4.49
C CYS A 123 12.80 -3.80 5.19
N ARG A 124 12.86 -3.82 6.53
CA ARG A 124 13.44 -2.72 7.32
C ARG A 124 14.92 -2.52 7.01
N ASP A 125 15.69 -3.60 6.84
CA ASP A 125 17.10 -3.51 6.47
C ASP A 125 17.27 -2.87 5.09
N LEU A 126 16.49 -3.32 4.09
CA LEU A 126 16.45 -2.74 2.75
C LEU A 126 16.06 -1.26 2.75
N ALA A 127 15.04 -0.87 3.53
CA ALA A 127 14.60 0.51 3.68
C ALA A 127 15.67 1.42 4.32
N ALA A 128 16.51 0.84 5.18
CA ALA A 128 17.65 1.54 5.77
C ALA A 128 18.90 1.55 4.88
N GLY A 129 18.84 0.99 3.66
CA GLY A 129 20.00 0.84 2.77
C GLY A 129 21.02 -0.19 3.27
N ARG A 130 20.60 -1.11 4.16
CA ARG A 130 21.42 -2.22 4.65
C ARG A 130 21.14 -3.48 3.82
N PRO A 131 22.19 -4.21 3.39
CA PRO A 131 22.02 -5.45 2.64
C PRO A 131 21.39 -6.57 3.48
#